data_AF-A0A662KX32-F1
#
_entry.id   AF-A0A662KX32-F1
#
_cell.length_a   1.000
_cell.length_b   1.000
_cell.length_c   1.000
_cell.angle_alpha   90.00
_cell.angle_beta   90.00
_cell.angle_gamma   90.00
#
_symmetry.space_group_name_H-M   'P 1'
#
loop_
_entity.id
_entity.type
_entity.pdbx_description
1 polymer ?
#
loop_
_entity_poly.entity_id
_entity_poly.type
_entity_poly.pdbx_seq_one_letter_code
_entity_poly.pdbx_strand_id
1 'polypeptide(L)'
;ACDNPFNNAEPWEDTWKDENQTIWIVTGKTSEFAKEAAEWLINRTCLLWNQSTLDDKGFWLVQYKCGDVNGDGIIRGADVTKLMWYVGEIPGTTLASKWAGDVNGDGIIRGADVTKLMWYVGEIPGTNLNCKSC
;
A
#
# COMPACT_ATOMS: atom_id res chain seq x y z
N ALA A 1 32.51 1.33 13.47
CA ALA A 1 32.36 0.07 12.73
C ALA A 1 30.87 -0.20 12.60
N CYS A 2 30.39 -0.55 11.42
CA CYS A 2 29.00 -0.99 11.27
C CYS A 2 28.90 -2.35 11.97
N ASP A 3 28.07 -2.44 13.00
CA ASP A 3 27.84 -3.69 13.72
C ASP A 3 27.20 -4.68 12.73
N ASN A 4 27.88 -5.80 12.50
CA ASN A 4 27.36 -6.85 11.64
C ASN A 4 26.52 -7.75 12.54
N PRO A 5 25.19 -7.82 12.36
CA PRO A 5 24.30 -8.62 13.20
C PRO A 5 24.55 -10.13 13.11
N PHE A 6 25.46 -10.57 12.22
CA PHE A 6 25.91 -11.95 12.09
C PHE A 6 27.35 -12.19 12.56
N ASN A 7 28.00 -11.18 13.15
CA ASN A 7 29.35 -11.33 13.70
C ASN A 7 29.30 -11.72 15.17
N ASN A 8 29.16 -13.02 15.40
CA ASN A 8 29.16 -13.68 16.70
C ASN A 8 30.58 -14.04 17.19
N ALA A 9 31.54 -13.12 17.02
CA ALA A 9 32.87 -13.24 17.59
C ALA A 9 32.89 -12.77 19.05
N GLU A 10 33.42 -13.59 19.96
CA GLU A 10 33.48 -13.32 21.40
C GLU A 10 34.18 -11.99 21.76
N PRO A 11 33.74 -11.28 22.83
CA PRO A 11 32.68 -11.64 23.77
C PRO A 11 31.29 -11.35 23.20
N TRP A 12 30.40 -12.33 23.32
CA TRP A 12 28.98 -12.29 22.94
C TRP A 12 28.21 -11.33 23.85
N GLU A 13 28.32 -10.05 23.57
CA GLU A 13 27.28 -9.10 23.93
C GLU A 13 26.19 -9.23 22.86
N ASP A 14 25.05 -9.82 23.23
CA ASP A 14 23.88 -9.94 22.37
C ASP A 14 23.26 -8.53 22.17
N THR A 15 23.93 -7.65 21.44
CA THR A 15 23.49 -6.27 21.14
C THR A 15 22.15 -6.23 20.39
N TRP A 16 21.73 -7.34 19.79
CA TRP A 16 20.44 -7.53 19.13
C TRP A 16 19.27 -7.79 20.11
N LYS A 17 19.56 -8.03 21.40
CA LYS A 17 18.56 -8.18 22.48
C LYS A 17 18.22 -6.88 23.19
N ASP A 18 18.78 -5.76 22.76
CA ASP A 18 18.45 -4.46 23.33
C ASP A 18 16.93 -4.23 23.23
N GLU A 19 16.30 -4.00 24.38
CA GLU A 19 14.87 -3.71 24.48
C GLU A 19 14.59 -2.47 23.60
N ASN A 20 13.83 -2.67 22.51
CA ASN A 20 13.41 -1.71 21.48
C ASN A 20 14.16 -1.69 20.13
N GLN A 21 15.08 -2.62 19.86
CA GLN A 21 15.59 -2.77 18.49
C GLN A 21 14.58 -3.52 17.61
N THR A 22 14.24 -2.97 16.44
CA THR A 22 13.37 -3.60 15.45
C THR A 22 14.09 -3.72 14.11
N ILE A 23 14.13 -4.93 13.55
CA ILE A 23 14.61 -5.19 12.20
C ILE A 23 13.40 -5.18 11.27
N TRP A 24 13.41 -4.26 10.32
CA TRP A 24 12.39 -4.16 9.29
C TRP A 24 12.92 -4.72 7.98
N ILE A 25 12.39 -5.87 7.55
CA ILE A 25 12.76 -6.49 6.27
C ILE A 25 11.65 -6.21 5.27
N VAL A 26 12.04 -5.60 4.16
CA VAL A 26 11.16 -5.38 3.01
C VAL A 26 11.64 -6.24 1.86
N THR A 27 10.72 -6.91 1.19
CA THR A 27 11.00 -7.72 0.01
C THR A 27 10.02 -7.36 -1.11
N GLY A 28 10.48 -7.46 -2.35
CA GLY A 28 9.68 -7.22 -3.55
C GLY A 28 9.96 -8.29 -4.59
N LYS A 29 8.95 -8.62 -5.40
CA LYS A 29 9.09 -9.57 -6.52
C LYS A 29 10.05 -9.06 -7.59
N THR A 30 10.22 -7.75 -7.69
CA THR A 30 11.19 -7.07 -8.55
C THR A 30 11.94 -6.01 -7.73
N SER A 31 13.04 -5.49 -8.28
CA SER A 31 13.81 -4.39 -7.70
C SER A 31 12.96 -3.14 -7.47
N GLU A 32 12.03 -2.86 -8.37
CA GLU A 32 11.14 -1.69 -8.31
C GLU A 32 10.18 -1.82 -7.13
N PHE A 33 9.58 -3.00 -6.95
CA PHE A 33 8.67 -3.24 -5.83
C PHE A 33 9.39 -3.25 -4.48
N ALA A 34 10.62 -3.77 -4.43
CA ALA A 34 11.43 -3.72 -3.22
C ALA A 34 11.79 -2.27 -2.85
N LYS A 35 12.11 -1.44 -3.87
CA LYS A 35 12.42 -0.02 -3.70
C LYS A 35 11.21 0.77 -3.21
N GLU A 36 10.05 0.60 -3.84
CA GLU A 36 8.80 1.25 -3.43
C GLU A 36 8.44 0.86 -1.99
N ALA A 37 8.46 -0.43 -1.67
CA ALA A 37 8.13 -0.89 -0.33
C ALA A 37 9.14 -0.38 0.73
N ALA A 38 10.41 -0.20 0.37
CA ALA A 38 11.42 0.40 1.24
C ALA A 38 11.16 1.91 1.45
N GLU A 39 10.82 2.65 0.40
CA GLU A 39 10.42 4.06 0.50
C GLU A 39 9.19 4.23 1.40
N TRP A 40 8.23 3.31 1.33
CA TRP A 40 7.06 3.27 2.20
C TRP A 40 7.41 2.99 3.66
N LEU A 41 8.33 2.05 3.91
CA LEU A 41 8.80 1.76 5.26
C LEU A 41 9.50 2.98 5.88
N ILE A 42 10.30 3.70 5.08
CA ILE A 42 10.97 4.94 5.49
C ILE A 42 9.94 6.03 5.78
N ASN A 43 8.93 6.22 4.93
CA ASN A 43 7.91 7.27 5.11
C ASN A 43 6.89 6.95 6.23
N ARG A 44 6.69 5.67 6.57
CA ARG A 44 5.86 5.23 7.71
C ARG A 44 6.42 5.64 9.07
N THR A 45 7.71 5.98 9.16
CA THR A 45 8.28 6.51 10.40
C THR A 45 7.62 7.83 10.83
N CYS A 46 6.99 8.58 9.91
CA CYS A 46 6.16 9.74 10.20
C CYS A 46 4.80 9.38 10.85
N LEU A 47 4.23 8.21 10.54
CA LEU A 47 2.94 7.75 11.07
C LEU A 47 3.05 7.09 12.46
N LEU A 48 4.27 6.80 12.92
CA LEU A 48 4.56 6.15 14.20
C LEU A 48 4.77 7.14 15.38
N TRP A 49 4.63 8.45 15.14
CA TRP A 49 4.72 9.46 16.21
C TRP A 49 3.58 9.40 17.25
N ASN A 50 2.60 8.51 17.07
CA ASN A 50 1.55 8.27 18.07
C ASN A 50 1.33 6.77 18.31
N GLN A 51 2.33 6.10 18.89
CA GLN A 51 2.25 4.79 19.56
C GLN A 51 1.33 3.74 18.88
N SER A 52 1.63 3.33 17.65
CA SER A 52 1.08 2.06 17.16
C SER A 52 1.85 0.90 17.80
N THR A 53 1.26 0.30 18.82
CA THR A 53 1.60 -1.04 19.28
C THR A 53 1.35 -2.01 18.14
N LEU A 54 2.41 -2.56 17.57
CA LEU A 54 2.34 -3.63 16.57
C LEU A 54 2.05 -4.92 17.33
N ASP A 55 0.77 -5.24 17.52
CA ASP A 55 0.35 -6.56 17.97
C ASP A 55 0.46 -7.56 16.82
N ASP A 56 1.70 -7.95 16.58
CA ASP A 56 2.17 -9.30 16.30
C ASP A 56 1.10 -10.31 15.84
N LYS A 57 0.91 -10.39 14.51
CA LYS A 57 0.81 -11.63 13.71
C LYS A 57 0.52 -11.32 12.23
N GLY A 58 1.52 -11.54 11.37
CA GLY A 58 1.27 -11.77 9.95
C GLY A 58 1.32 -10.51 9.09
N PHE A 59 2.53 -10.06 8.79
CA PHE A 59 2.81 -9.10 7.73
C PHE A 59 2.42 -9.69 6.37
N TRP A 60 1.14 -9.56 6.01
CA TRP A 60 0.66 -9.70 4.64
C TRP A 60 0.55 -8.30 4.06
N LEU A 61 1.47 -7.95 3.15
CA LEU A 61 1.39 -6.73 2.38
C LEU A 61 0.14 -6.81 1.49
N VAL A 62 -0.96 -6.22 1.91
CA VAL A 62 -2.09 -5.95 1.00
C VAL A 62 -1.70 -4.74 0.16
N GLN A 63 -0.97 -4.99 -0.93
CA GLN A 63 -0.63 -3.95 -1.90
C GLN A 63 -1.87 -3.63 -2.73
N TYR A 64 -2.61 -2.61 -2.31
CA TYR A 64 -3.63 -2.03 -3.18
C TYR A 64 -2.94 -1.33 -4.34
N LYS A 65 -3.39 -1.58 -5.58
CA LYS A 65 -2.99 -0.79 -6.75
C LYS A 65 -3.97 0.36 -6.94
N CYS A 66 -3.50 1.48 -7.49
CA CYS A 66 -4.40 2.58 -7.83
C CYS A 66 -5.42 2.07 -8.86
N GLY A 67 -6.73 2.18 -8.57
CA GLY A 67 -7.80 1.60 -9.38
C GLY A 67 -8.16 0.14 -9.07
N ASP A 68 -7.42 -0.57 -8.22
CA ASP A 68 -7.80 -1.91 -7.72
C ASP A 68 -8.69 -1.76 -6.48
N VAL A 69 -9.95 -1.42 -6.72
CA VAL A 69 -10.91 -1.12 -5.66
C VAL A 69 -11.47 -2.40 -5.03
N ASN A 70 -11.28 -3.54 -5.70
CA ASN A 70 -11.77 -4.82 -5.25
C ASN A 70 -10.73 -5.63 -4.43
N GLY A 71 -9.43 -5.34 -4.62
CA GLY A 71 -8.31 -5.91 -3.87
C GLY A 71 -7.80 -7.25 -4.42
N ASP A 72 -8.16 -7.65 -5.64
CA ASP A 72 -7.72 -8.89 -6.27
C ASP A 72 -6.35 -8.76 -6.99
N GLY A 73 -5.77 -7.56 -7.01
CA GLY A 73 -4.47 -7.27 -7.59
C GLY A 73 -4.50 -7.04 -9.10
N ILE A 74 -5.66 -7.05 -9.76
CA ILE A 74 -5.81 -6.88 -11.21
C ILE A 74 -6.82 -5.78 -11.51
N ILE A 75 -6.36 -4.67 -12.10
CA ILE A 75 -7.23 -3.55 -12.48
C ILE A 75 -8.00 -3.92 -13.75
N ARG A 76 -9.32 -4.11 -13.64
CA ARG A 76 -10.19 -4.52 -14.76
C ARG A 76 -11.63 -4.04 -14.58
N GLY A 77 -12.53 -4.44 -15.47
CA GLY A 77 -13.94 -4.03 -15.44
C GLY A 77 -14.70 -4.36 -14.14
N ALA A 78 -14.23 -5.35 -13.37
CA ALA A 78 -14.74 -5.65 -12.04
C ALA A 78 -14.55 -4.48 -11.07
N ASP A 79 -13.42 -3.78 -11.15
CA ASP A 79 -13.13 -2.59 -10.35
C ASP A 79 -14.03 -1.42 -10.72
N VAL A 80 -14.22 -1.20 -12.02
CA VAL A 80 -15.14 -0.16 -12.53
C VAL A 80 -16.54 -0.39 -11.98
N THR A 81 -17.03 -1.64 -12.05
CA THR A 81 -18.37 -2.00 -11.57
C THR A 81 -18.51 -1.78 -10.07
N LYS A 82 -17.51 -2.24 -9.28
CA LYS A 82 -17.52 -2.08 -7.82
C LYS A 82 -17.44 -0.61 -7.40
N LEU A 83 -16.61 0.18 -8.08
CA LEU A 83 -16.50 1.63 -7.84
C LEU A 83 -17.80 2.35 -8.19
N MET A 84 -18.44 1.97 -9.31
CA MET A 84 -19.75 2.51 -9.71
C MET A 84 -20.84 2.20 -8.67
N TRP A 85 -20.88 0.98 -8.13
CA TRP A 85 -21.83 0.61 -7.08
C TRP A 85 -21.59 1.35 -5.77
N TYR A 86 -20.32 1.56 -5.42
CA TYR A 86 -19.95 2.34 -4.23
C TYR A 86 -20.38 3.80 -4.35
N VAL A 87 -20.10 4.44 -5.50
CA VAL A 87 -20.53 5.82 -5.79
C VAL A 87 -22.05 5.94 -5.91
N GLY A 88 -22.72 4.92 -6.44
CA GLY A 88 -24.17 4.83 -6.50
C GLY A 88 -24.85 4.42 -5.19
N GLU A 89 -24.08 4.32 -4.10
CA GLU A 89 -24.55 3.99 -2.75
C GLU A 89 -25.38 2.68 -2.69
N ILE A 90 -25.04 1.69 -3.52
CA ILE A 90 -25.72 0.40 -3.51
C ILE A 90 -25.48 -0.29 -2.15
N PRO A 91 -26.54 -0.64 -1.39
CA PRO A 91 -26.40 -1.23 -0.06
C PRO A 91 -25.48 -2.45 -0.04
N GLY A 92 -24.57 -2.48 0.95
CA GLY A 92 -23.60 -3.58 1.13
C GLY A 92 -22.33 -3.47 0.28
N THR A 93 -22.20 -2.45 -0.57
CA THR A 93 -20.97 -2.23 -1.35
C THR A 93 -19.91 -1.50 -0.52
N THR A 94 -18.72 -2.09 -0.41
CA THR A 94 -17.54 -1.47 0.21
C THR A 94 -16.34 -1.57 -0.72
N LEU A 95 -15.41 -0.62 -0.62
CA LEU A 95 -14.12 -0.69 -1.32
C LEU A 95 -13.10 -1.38 -0.43
N ALA A 96 -12.18 -2.14 -1.04
CA ALA A 96 -11.07 -2.73 -0.31
C ALA A 96 -10.09 -1.64 0.17
N SER A 97 -9.94 -0.57 -0.61
CA SER A 97 -9.21 0.64 -0.23
C SER A 97 -9.87 1.89 -0.82
N LYS A 98 -10.08 2.92 0.01
CA LYS A 98 -10.55 4.23 -0.45
C LYS A 98 -9.52 4.95 -1.31
N TRP A 99 -8.23 4.78 -1.00
CA TRP A 99 -7.15 5.31 -1.83
C TRP A 99 -7.20 4.74 -3.25
N ALA A 100 -7.51 3.45 -3.40
CA ALA A 100 -7.64 2.83 -4.73
C ALA A 100 -8.86 3.34 -5.50
N GLY A 101 -9.91 3.81 -4.81
CA GLY A 101 -11.12 4.36 -5.40
C GLY A 101 -11.02 5.83 -5.78
N ASP A 102 -10.12 6.61 -5.16
CA ASP A 102 -9.82 8.00 -5.54
C ASP A 102 -8.75 8.01 -6.64
N VAL A 103 -9.14 7.55 -7.84
CA VAL A 103 -8.20 7.36 -8.95
C VAL A 103 -7.74 8.67 -9.60
N ASN A 104 -8.42 9.77 -9.29
CA ASN A 104 -8.02 11.10 -9.75
C ASN A 104 -7.16 11.86 -8.73
N GLY A 105 -7.20 11.48 -7.44
CA GLY A 105 -6.37 12.05 -6.38
C GLY A 105 -6.83 13.44 -5.93
N ASP A 106 -8.13 13.72 -5.99
CA ASP A 106 -8.74 14.97 -5.52
C ASP A 106 -9.29 14.87 -4.09
N GLY A 107 -9.20 13.68 -3.48
CA GLY A 107 -9.65 13.42 -2.11
C GLY A 107 -11.14 13.06 -1.99
N ILE A 108 -11.89 13.00 -3.11
CA ILE A 108 -13.32 12.74 -3.12
C ILE A 108 -13.67 11.66 -4.14
N ILE A 109 -14.05 10.48 -3.65
CA ILE A 109 -14.50 9.37 -4.51
C ILE A 109 -15.89 9.68 -5.08
N ARG A 110 -15.98 9.89 -6.39
CA ARG A 110 -17.24 10.24 -7.09
C ARG A 110 -17.25 9.74 -8.54
N GLY A 111 -18.27 10.13 -9.31
CA GLY A 111 -18.42 9.69 -10.72
C GLY A 111 -17.24 10.04 -11.64
N ALA A 112 -16.45 11.05 -11.29
CA ALA A 112 -15.20 11.37 -11.99
C ALA A 112 -14.19 10.22 -11.91
N ASP A 113 -14.08 9.57 -10.75
CA ASP A 113 -13.22 8.40 -10.54
C ASP A 113 -13.68 7.20 -11.35
N VAL A 114 -15.00 6.95 -11.36
CA VAL A 114 -15.59 5.87 -12.16
C VAL A 114 -15.25 6.05 -13.64
N THR A 115 -15.44 7.27 -14.16
CA THR A 115 -15.17 7.60 -15.57
C THR A 115 -13.69 7.42 -15.91
N LYS A 116 -12.81 7.92 -15.04
CA LYS A 116 -11.36 7.84 -15.25
C LYS A 116 -10.85 6.40 -15.19
N LEU A 117 -11.35 5.60 -14.25
CA LEU A 117 -11.03 4.18 -14.14
C LEU A 117 -11.54 3.40 -15.35
N MET A 118 -12.75 3.71 -15.84
CA MET A 118 -13.31 3.12 -17.05
C MET A 118 -12.45 3.42 -18.29
N TRP A 119 -11.98 4.66 -18.46
CA TRP A 119 -11.08 5.02 -19.56
C TRP A 119 -9.73 4.31 -19.48
N TYR A 120 -9.19 4.15 -18.27
CA TYR A 120 -7.95 3.44 -18.07
C TYR A 120 -8.08 1.95 -18.44
N VAL A 121 -9.14 1.29 -17.97
CA VAL A 121 -9.43 -0.12 -18.31
C VAL A 121 -9.76 -0.29 -19.79
N GLY A 122 -10.38 0.72 -20.42
CA GLY A 122 -10.64 0.76 -21.86
C GLY A 122 -9.42 1.16 -22.71
N GLU A 123 -8.24 1.32 -22.10
CA GLU A 123 -6.99 1.68 -22.76
C GLU A 123 -7.06 2.96 -23.61
N ILE A 124 -7.88 3.94 -23.17
CA ILE A 124 -8.02 5.21 -23.88
C ILE A 124 -6.70 5.99 -23.81
N PRO A 125 -6.08 6.35 -24.96
CA PRO A 125 -4.79 7.04 -24.99
C PRO A 125 -4.75 8.30 -24.13
N GLY A 126 -3.68 8.46 -23.35
CA GLY A 126 -3.49 9.62 -22.46
C GLY A 126 -4.15 9.49 -21.09
N THR A 127 -4.83 8.39 -20.80
CA THR A 127 -5.43 8.14 -19.48
C THR A 127 -4.41 7.52 -18.52
N ASN A 128 -4.17 8.16 -17.38
CA ASN A 128 -3.35 7.63 -16.29
C ASN A 128 -4.08 7.79 -14.96
N LEU A 129 -3.97 6.81 -14.08
CA LEU A 129 -4.52 6.88 -12.72
C LEU A 129 -3.53 7.62 -11.80
N ASN A 130 -4.06 8.49 -10.93
CA ASN A 130 -3.26 9.38 -10.08
C ASN A 130 -3.74 9.34 -8.63
N CYS A 131 -3.86 8.15 -8.04
CA CYS A 131 -4.17 8.04 -6.60
C CYS A 131 -3.02 8.65 -5.80
N LYS A 132 -3.28 9.77 -5.13
CA LYS A 132 -2.26 10.42 -4.30
C LYS A 132 -2.14 9.69 -2.97
N SER A 133 -0.93 9.22 -2.65
CA SER A 133 -0.58 8.88 -1.28
C SER A 133 -0.40 10.16 -0.46
N CYS A 134 -0.65 10.09 0.84
CA CYS A 134 -0.17 11.11 1.77
C CYS A 134 1.35 11.05 1.91
#